data_AF-A0A8J2IS15-F1
#
_entry.id   AF-A0A8J2IS15-F1
#
_cell.length_a   1.000
_cell.length_b   1.000
_cell.length_c   1.000
_cell.angle_alpha   90.00
_cell.angle_beta   90.00
_cell.angle_gamma   90.00
#
_symmetry.space_group_name_H-M   'P 1'
#
loop_
_entity.id
_entity.type
_entity.pdbx_description
1 polymer ?
#
loop_
_entity_poly.entity_id
_entity_poly.type
_entity_poly.pdbx_seq_one_letter_code
_entity_poly.pdbx_strand_id
1 'polypeptide(L)'
;MPNNRPSQKKRNEAKYAEVAKARELKEHNLAKEVADDDTLDFATKIDRLSQIRNWFYAETPTFDEYMRGELSVVETVDILAKPIDEAYSTADFGRQYFEQERVARIQRQYHSPEKAREEWGAEEEYPEPTEEWDPKKSTEQLLWDLWYCILHEAKKVPFTDEAQHGRLVDLVQGFKDHPNPPPPVPMTIPLKRSWIWESDTIWSDLAVLGISVSEVFNDACGCGAGWLWPEQRANENLFYFMARLTASGTANLCSKGLCCVGMLERTPSAGPRHFPKPPIVEVLSHEVTCAALWTIVAGKEVFGKYAATRDERDIQVVDRIIRLRDDELPWNRSRRKYKKQARWETARKEFTRRRFKEESKNEELSPEVRSLAARAAEAMVPLIWLSGEGEKDE
;
A
#
# COMPACT_ATOMS: atom_id res chain seq x y z
N MET A 1 -15.61 49.24 -22.90
CA MET A 1 -15.62 47.81 -23.30
C MET A 1 -15.23 46.98 -22.08
N PRO A 2 -16.06 46.07 -21.56
CA PRO A 2 -15.69 45.34 -20.36
C PRO A 2 -14.64 44.28 -20.72
N ASN A 3 -13.45 44.40 -20.12
CA ASN A 3 -12.37 43.42 -20.17
C ASN A 3 -12.76 42.17 -19.37
N ASN A 4 -13.68 41.37 -19.90
CA ASN A 4 -14.14 40.11 -19.30
C ASN A 4 -13.42 38.88 -19.88
N ARG A 5 -12.32 39.07 -20.62
CA ARG A 5 -11.59 37.94 -21.22
C ARG A 5 -10.72 37.27 -20.14
N PRO A 6 -10.92 35.97 -19.84
CA PRO A 6 -10.10 35.27 -18.85
C PRO A 6 -8.61 35.32 -19.24
N SER A 7 -7.75 35.39 -18.23
CA SER A 7 -6.30 35.38 -18.46
C SER A 7 -5.88 34.16 -19.29
N GLN A 8 -4.80 34.28 -20.06
CA GLN A 8 -4.28 33.17 -20.86
C GLN A 8 -4.00 31.92 -20.00
N LYS A 9 -3.49 32.11 -18.78
CA LYS A 9 -3.32 31.04 -17.79
C LYS A 9 -4.62 30.31 -17.49
N LYS A 10 -5.71 31.03 -17.15
CA LYS A 10 -7.03 30.42 -16.89
C LYS A 10 -7.61 29.70 -18.12
N ARG A 11 -7.40 30.24 -19.31
CA ARG A 11 -7.84 29.60 -20.57
C ARG A 11 -7.06 28.33 -20.86
N ASN A 12 -5.75 28.33 -20.63
CA ASN A 12 -4.90 27.15 -20.78
C ASN A 12 -5.29 26.08 -19.74
N GLU A 13 -5.46 26.46 -18.47
CA GLU A 13 -5.94 25.56 -17.40
C GLU A 13 -7.27 24.90 -17.76
N ALA A 14 -8.25 25.68 -18.24
CA ALA A 14 -9.53 25.15 -18.68
C ALA A 14 -9.37 24.16 -19.87
N LYS A 15 -8.56 24.51 -20.87
CA LYS A 15 -8.30 23.65 -22.03
C LYS A 15 -7.64 22.33 -21.61
N TYR A 16 -6.63 22.38 -20.74
CA TYR A 16 -5.97 21.16 -20.25
C TYR A 16 -6.91 20.31 -19.39
N ALA A 17 -7.80 20.94 -18.60
CA ALA A 17 -8.81 20.23 -17.83
C ALA A 17 -9.83 19.50 -18.73
N GLU A 18 -10.24 20.11 -19.85
CA GLU A 18 -11.13 19.44 -20.82
C GLU A 18 -10.45 18.26 -21.50
N VAL A 19 -9.19 18.42 -21.91
CA VAL A 19 -8.41 17.33 -22.54
C VAL A 19 -8.19 16.18 -21.56
N ALA A 20 -7.85 16.48 -20.30
CA ALA A 20 -7.74 15.47 -19.25
C ALA A 20 -9.06 14.71 -19.05
N LYS A 21 -10.19 15.41 -18.93
CA LYS A 21 -11.52 14.77 -18.79
C LYS A 21 -11.87 13.88 -19.98
N ALA A 22 -11.59 14.32 -21.21
CA ALA A 22 -11.86 13.53 -22.40
C ALA A 22 -11.01 12.24 -22.43
N ARG A 23 -9.74 12.34 -22.01
CA ARG A 23 -8.86 11.18 -21.86
C ARG A 23 -9.36 10.23 -20.78
N GLU A 24 -9.67 10.74 -19.58
CA GLU A 24 -10.20 9.95 -18.47
C GLU A 24 -11.52 9.25 -18.83
N LEU A 25 -12.41 9.94 -19.54
CA LEU A 25 -13.67 9.35 -20.00
C LEU A 25 -13.44 8.23 -21.01
N LYS A 26 -12.47 8.39 -21.93
CA LYS A 26 -12.10 7.34 -22.87
C LYS A 26 -11.53 6.12 -22.14
N GLU A 27 -10.60 6.33 -21.21
CA GLU A 27 -10.03 5.25 -20.39
C GLU A 27 -11.12 4.56 -19.55
N HIS A 28 -12.05 5.31 -18.96
CA HIS A 28 -13.19 4.77 -18.23
C HIS A 28 -14.10 3.91 -19.12
N ASN A 29 -14.42 4.35 -20.33
CA ASN A 29 -15.29 3.59 -21.24
C ASN A 29 -14.63 2.26 -21.65
N LEU A 30 -13.33 2.25 -21.94
CA LEU A 30 -12.59 1.01 -22.21
C LEU A 30 -12.59 0.08 -21.00
N ALA A 31 -12.34 0.62 -19.81
CA ALA A 31 -12.38 -0.15 -18.57
C ALA A 31 -13.79 -0.71 -18.29
N LYS A 32 -14.84 0.05 -18.64
CA LYS A 32 -16.23 -0.35 -18.48
C LYS A 32 -16.60 -1.51 -19.40
N GLU A 33 -16.13 -1.50 -20.65
CA GLU A 33 -16.31 -2.63 -21.57
C GLU A 33 -15.75 -3.93 -20.97
N VAL A 34 -14.56 -3.87 -20.35
CA VAL A 34 -13.97 -5.04 -19.65
C VAL A 34 -14.79 -5.42 -18.41
N ALA A 35 -15.22 -4.44 -17.61
CA ALA A 35 -15.98 -4.69 -16.40
C ALA A 35 -17.34 -5.33 -16.68
N ASP A 36 -17.99 -4.96 -17.78
CA ASP A 36 -19.31 -5.45 -18.19
C ASP A 36 -19.23 -6.72 -19.07
N ASP A 37 -18.03 -7.19 -19.47
CA ASP A 37 -17.86 -8.40 -20.28
C ASP A 37 -17.98 -9.68 -19.43
N ASP A 38 -19.15 -10.30 -19.42
CA ASP A 38 -19.44 -11.53 -18.67
C ASP A 38 -18.71 -12.79 -19.18
N THR A 39 -18.02 -12.71 -20.32
CA THR A 39 -17.22 -13.84 -20.84
C THR A 39 -15.85 -13.94 -20.18
N LEU A 40 -15.41 -12.90 -19.48
CA LEU A 40 -14.13 -12.85 -18.78
C LEU A 40 -14.32 -13.24 -17.31
N ASP A 41 -13.44 -14.11 -16.82
CA ASP A 41 -13.33 -14.31 -15.39
C ASP A 41 -12.75 -13.06 -14.69
N PHE A 42 -12.86 -13.05 -13.36
CA PHE A 42 -12.43 -11.91 -12.55
C PHE A 42 -10.93 -11.61 -12.70
N ALA A 43 -10.08 -12.63 -12.68
CA ALA A 43 -8.63 -12.49 -12.82
C ALA A 43 -8.26 -11.82 -14.16
N THR A 44 -8.86 -12.29 -15.25
CA THR A 44 -8.67 -11.74 -16.61
C THR A 44 -9.17 -10.30 -16.71
N LYS A 45 -10.27 -9.95 -16.02
CA LYS A 45 -10.72 -8.55 -15.93
C LYS A 45 -9.65 -7.68 -15.26
N ILE A 46 -9.03 -8.14 -14.18
CA ILE A 46 -7.99 -7.40 -13.46
C ILE A 46 -6.74 -7.19 -14.34
N ASP A 47 -6.30 -8.20 -15.08
CA ASP A 47 -5.16 -8.08 -15.99
C ASP A 47 -5.42 -7.12 -17.16
N ARG A 48 -6.64 -7.11 -17.70
CA ARG A 48 -7.01 -6.12 -18.74
C ARG A 48 -7.14 -4.70 -18.17
N LEU A 49 -7.68 -4.57 -16.96
CA LEU A 49 -7.81 -3.28 -16.29
C LEU A 49 -6.45 -2.69 -15.92
N SER A 50 -5.49 -3.50 -15.49
CA SER A 50 -4.13 -3.03 -15.18
C SER A 50 -3.47 -2.41 -16.41
N GLN A 51 -3.65 -3.00 -17.59
CA GLN A 51 -3.14 -2.46 -18.85
C GLN A 51 -3.82 -1.13 -19.24
N ILE A 52 -5.16 -1.04 -19.09
CA ILE A 52 -5.90 0.19 -19.41
C ILE A 52 -5.52 1.33 -18.46
N ARG A 53 -5.34 1.02 -17.18
CA ARG A 53 -5.06 2.00 -16.12
C ARG A 53 -3.57 2.26 -15.90
N ASN A 54 -2.69 1.47 -16.50
CA ASN A 54 -1.25 1.45 -16.23
C ASN A 54 -0.95 1.19 -14.74
N TRP A 55 -1.61 0.19 -14.16
CA TRP A 55 -1.29 -0.24 -12.80
C TRP A 55 0.11 -0.83 -12.73
N PHE A 56 0.70 -0.82 -11.54
CA PHE A 56 1.94 -1.51 -11.31
C PHE A 56 1.71 -3.03 -11.31
N TYR A 57 2.39 -3.72 -12.22
CA TYR A 57 2.42 -5.17 -12.30
C TYR A 57 3.73 -5.64 -12.92
N ALA A 58 4.07 -6.90 -12.66
CA ALA A 58 5.10 -7.64 -13.37
C ALA A 58 4.62 -9.09 -13.50
N GLU A 59 5.10 -9.78 -14.53
CA GLU A 59 4.70 -11.16 -14.83
C GLU A 59 5.92 -12.07 -14.78
N THR A 60 5.74 -13.25 -14.19
CA THR A 60 6.74 -14.32 -14.23
C THR A 60 6.03 -15.69 -14.25
N PRO A 61 6.34 -16.57 -15.22
CA PRO A 61 5.72 -17.89 -15.31
C PRO A 61 5.86 -18.74 -14.04
N THR A 62 6.98 -18.58 -13.31
CA THR A 62 7.24 -19.28 -12.04
C THR A 62 6.16 -18.98 -11.00
N PHE A 63 5.64 -17.75 -10.99
CA PHE A 63 4.61 -17.37 -10.04
C PHE A 63 3.27 -18.01 -10.39
N ASP A 64 2.92 -18.09 -11.68
CA ASP A 64 1.69 -18.75 -12.12
C ASP A 64 1.71 -20.25 -11.77
N GLU A 65 2.85 -20.92 -11.95
CA GLU A 65 3.07 -22.31 -11.53
C GLU A 65 2.88 -22.48 -10.01
N TYR A 66 3.43 -21.54 -9.21
CA TYR A 66 3.22 -21.53 -7.78
C TYR A 66 1.74 -21.36 -7.40
N MET A 67 1.01 -20.43 -8.03
CA MET A 67 -0.40 -20.19 -7.74
C MET A 67 -1.29 -21.38 -8.12
N ARG A 68 -0.92 -22.13 -9.17
CA ARG A 68 -1.58 -23.40 -9.53
C ARG A 68 -1.22 -24.57 -8.60
N GLY A 69 -0.24 -24.40 -7.73
CA GLY A 69 0.23 -25.47 -6.83
C GLY A 69 1.19 -26.46 -7.47
N GLU A 70 1.79 -26.09 -8.60
CA GLU A 70 2.79 -26.90 -9.30
C GLU A 70 4.18 -26.76 -8.65
N LEU A 71 4.43 -25.66 -7.95
CA LEU A 71 5.65 -25.42 -7.17
C LEU A 71 5.35 -25.25 -5.67
N SER A 72 6.29 -25.71 -4.84
CA SER A 72 6.32 -25.40 -3.41
C SER A 72 6.90 -24.01 -3.13
N VAL A 73 6.67 -23.48 -1.91
CA VAL A 73 7.23 -22.19 -1.48
C VAL A 73 8.75 -22.15 -1.64
N VAL A 74 9.44 -23.20 -1.20
CA VAL A 74 10.92 -23.27 -1.27
C VAL A 74 11.40 -23.23 -2.71
N GLU A 75 10.82 -24.05 -3.60
CA GLU A 75 11.19 -24.07 -5.01
C GLU A 75 10.95 -22.72 -5.69
N THR A 76 9.81 -22.09 -5.43
CA THR A 76 9.47 -20.78 -5.99
C THR A 76 10.42 -19.69 -5.50
N VAL A 77 10.72 -19.66 -4.20
CA VAL A 77 11.68 -18.71 -3.61
C VAL A 77 13.06 -18.91 -4.22
N ASP A 78 13.56 -20.15 -4.30
CA ASP A 78 14.88 -20.45 -4.87
C ASP A 78 15.00 -19.98 -6.33
N ILE A 79 13.95 -20.20 -7.14
CA ILE A 79 13.94 -19.79 -8.56
C ILE A 79 13.94 -18.26 -8.69
N LEU A 80 13.10 -17.57 -7.92
CA LEU A 80 12.89 -16.12 -8.04
C LEU A 80 13.96 -15.30 -7.32
N ALA A 81 14.50 -15.78 -6.20
CA ALA A 81 15.54 -15.10 -5.44
C ALA A 81 16.91 -15.15 -6.13
N LYS A 82 17.22 -16.27 -6.83
CA LYS A 82 18.52 -16.46 -7.48
C LYS A 82 19.02 -15.29 -8.35
N PRO A 83 18.25 -14.76 -9.32
CA PRO A 83 18.72 -13.62 -10.12
C PRO A 83 18.90 -12.35 -9.28
N ILE A 84 18.13 -12.16 -8.21
CA ILE A 84 18.25 -11.03 -7.29
C ILE A 84 19.52 -11.17 -6.44
N ASP A 85 19.77 -12.37 -5.92
CA ASP A 85 20.97 -12.70 -5.14
C ASP A 85 22.24 -12.46 -5.96
N GLU A 86 22.25 -12.91 -7.22
CA GLU A 86 23.37 -12.72 -8.13
C GLU A 86 23.61 -11.23 -8.45
N ALA A 87 22.56 -10.49 -8.79
CA ALA A 87 22.66 -9.06 -9.05
C ALA A 87 23.15 -8.31 -7.79
N TYR A 88 22.62 -8.64 -6.61
CA TYR A 88 23.00 -7.98 -5.37
C TYR A 88 24.45 -8.22 -5.01
N SER A 89 24.88 -9.48 -4.98
CA SER A 89 26.25 -9.87 -4.58
C SER A 89 27.31 -9.39 -5.56
N THR A 90 26.93 -9.02 -6.78
CA THR A 90 27.85 -8.50 -7.80
C THR A 90 27.78 -6.98 -7.94
N ALA A 91 27.02 -6.28 -7.10
CA ALA A 91 26.77 -4.84 -7.22
C ALA A 91 26.21 -4.47 -8.60
N ASP A 92 25.17 -5.19 -9.02
CA ASP A 92 24.58 -5.18 -10.35
C ASP A 92 25.64 -5.43 -11.44
N PHE A 93 26.34 -6.57 -11.34
CA PHE A 93 27.41 -6.95 -12.28
C PHE A 93 28.50 -5.87 -12.42
N GLY A 94 28.81 -5.21 -11.30
CA GLY A 94 29.82 -4.15 -11.18
C GLY A 94 29.33 -2.74 -11.54
N ARG A 95 28.11 -2.59 -12.07
CA ARG A 95 27.57 -1.28 -12.49
C ARG A 95 27.46 -0.30 -11.33
N GLN A 96 27.07 -0.77 -10.15
CA GLN A 96 26.86 0.12 -8.99
C GLN A 96 28.18 0.66 -8.44
N TYR A 97 29.31 -0.02 -8.62
CA TYR A 97 30.59 0.57 -8.26
C TYR A 97 30.86 1.86 -9.03
N PHE A 98 30.61 1.85 -10.35
CA PHE A 98 30.75 3.04 -11.19
C PHE A 98 29.74 4.13 -10.83
N GLU A 99 28.45 3.80 -10.73
CA GLU A 99 27.38 4.77 -10.49
C GLU A 99 27.53 5.45 -9.11
N GLN A 100 27.80 4.66 -8.06
CA GLN A 100 27.94 5.18 -6.70
C GLN A 100 29.24 5.98 -6.52
N GLU A 101 30.34 5.57 -7.17
CA GLU A 101 31.56 6.38 -7.17
C GLU A 101 31.36 7.71 -7.92
N ARG A 102 30.59 7.73 -9.01
CA ARG A 102 30.23 8.97 -9.71
C ARG A 102 29.45 9.92 -8.80
N VAL A 103 28.50 9.40 -8.02
CA VAL A 103 27.78 10.18 -7.00
C VAL A 103 28.75 10.67 -5.93
N ALA A 104 29.62 9.81 -5.40
CA ALA A 104 30.60 10.15 -4.37
C ALA A 104 31.54 11.26 -4.82
N ARG A 105 32.07 11.22 -6.05
CA ARG A 105 32.93 12.28 -6.61
C ARG A 105 32.27 13.65 -6.60
N ILE A 106 30.98 13.71 -6.95
CA ILE A 106 30.20 14.95 -6.88
C ILE A 106 30.02 15.39 -5.42
N GLN A 107 29.69 14.45 -4.53
CA GLN A 107 29.43 14.77 -3.12
C GLN A 107 30.67 15.23 -2.36
N ARG A 108 31.86 14.64 -2.62
CA ARG A 108 33.13 15.02 -1.99
C ARG A 108 33.45 16.52 -2.16
N GLN A 109 33.01 17.15 -3.26
CA GLN A 109 33.24 18.58 -3.53
C GLN A 109 32.50 19.52 -2.55
N TYR A 110 31.47 19.04 -1.85
CA TYR A 110 30.70 19.81 -0.89
C TYR A 110 31.21 19.72 0.56
N HIS A 111 32.31 18.98 0.79
CA HIS A 111 32.85 18.72 2.12
C HIS A 111 34.33 19.15 2.23
N SER A 112 34.83 19.34 3.46
CA SER A 112 36.27 19.44 3.66
C SER A 112 36.94 18.10 3.31
N PRO A 113 38.23 18.08 2.93
CA PRO A 113 38.92 16.84 2.55
C PRO A 113 38.81 15.72 3.59
N GLU A 114 38.89 16.04 4.88
CA GLU A 114 38.79 15.08 5.98
C GLU A 114 37.39 14.48 6.05
N LYS A 115 36.37 15.34 6.00
CA LYS A 115 34.96 14.93 6.04
C LYS A 115 34.56 14.15 4.79
N ALA A 116 35.06 14.56 3.63
CA ALA A 116 34.85 13.85 2.36
C ALA A 116 35.40 12.42 2.42
N ARG A 117 36.61 12.25 2.97
CA ARG A 117 37.24 10.94 3.12
C ARG A 117 36.53 10.05 4.15
N GLU A 118 36.03 10.63 5.24
CA GLU A 118 35.24 9.92 6.24
C GLU A 118 33.89 9.44 5.66
N GLU A 119 33.16 10.33 4.97
CA GLU A 119 31.81 10.02 4.49
C GLU A 119 31.78 9.20 3.19
N TRP A 120 32.78 9.35 2.32
CA TRP A 120 32.76 8.81 0.96
C TRP A 120 34.01 7.99 0.60
N GLY A 121 34.93 7.79 1.53
CA GLY A 121 36.19 7.10 1.28
C GLY A 121 37.16 7.88 0.38
N ALA A 122 38.28 7.25 0.05
CA ALA A 122 39.18 7.75 -0.97
C ALA A 122 38.49 7.69 -2.34
N GLU A 123 38.85 8.60 -3.24
CA GLU A 123 38.44 8.49 -4.63
C GLU A 123 39.10 7.28 -5.28
N GLU A 124 38.28 6.44 -5.89
CA GLU A 124 38.70 5.20 -6.56
C GLU A 124 38.26 5.25 -8.03
N GLU A 125 38.96 4.50 -8.89
CA GLU A 125 38.61 4.38 -10.30
C GLU A 125 37.86 3.08 -10.55
N TYR A 126 36.53 3.20 -10.67
CA TYR A 126 35.68 2.17 -11.24
C TYR A 126 35.34 2.57 -12.67
N PRO A 127 35.85 1.87 -13.70
CA PRO A 127 35.54 2.22 -15.08
C PRO A 127 34.06 1.97 -15.37
N GLU A 128 33.49 2.74 -16.29
CA GLU A 128 32.15 2.47 -16.77
C GLU A 128 32.14 1.08 -17.45
N PRO A 129 31.18 0.19 -17.10
CA PRO A 129 31.06 -1.09 -17.78
C PRO A 129 30.86 -0.91 -19.28
N THR A 130 31.59 -1.68 -20.08
CA THR A 130 31.55 -1.60 -21.56
C THR A 130 30.38 -2.37 -22.16
N GLU A 131 29.75 -3.26 -21.40
CA GLU A 131 28.60 -4.04 -21.83
C GLU A 131 27.33 -3.19 -21.84
N GLU A 132 26.42 -3.49 -22.77
CA GLU A 132 25.11 -2.84 -22.81
C GLU A 132 24.35 -3.12 -21.51
N TRP A 133 24.08 -2.06 -20.77
CA TRP A 133 23.38 -2.16 -19.50
C TRP A 133 21.91 -2.47 -19.71
N ASP A 134 21.43 -3.52 -19.05
CA ASP A 134 20.01 -3.85 -18.97
C ASP A 134 19.48 -3.48 -17.57
N PRO A 135 18.77 -2.35 -17.41
CA PRO A 135 18.22 -1.93 -16.12
C PRO A 135 17.30 -2.97 -15.48
N LYS A 136 16.69 -3.85 -16.28
CA LYS A 136 15.80 -4.92 -15.80
C LYS A 136 16.52 -6.00 -15.01
N LYS A 137 17.85 -6.06 -15.12
CA LYS A 137 18.69 -6.99 -14.36
C LYS A 137 19.27 -6.37 -13.09
N SER A 138 18.99 -5.11 -12.82
CA SER A 138 19.40 -4.51 -11.55
C SER A 138 18.68 -5.17 -10.39
N THR A 139 19.36 -5.27 -9.25
CA THR A 139 18.81 -5.76 -8.00
C THR A 139 17.53 -4.99 -7.65
N GLU A 140 17.57 -3.66 -7.80
CA GLU A 140 16.43 -2.80 -7.52
C GLU A 140 15.23 -3.14 -8.41
N GLN A 141 15.40 -3.21 -9.73
CA GLN A 141 14.29 -3.49 -10.64
C GLN A 141 13.73 -4.90 -10.45
N LEU A 142 14.59 -5.91 -10.22
CA LEU A 142 14.14 -7.28 -9.96
C LEU A 142 13.32 -7.38 -8.66
N LEU A 143 13.70 -6.64 -7.62
CA LEU A 143 12.91 -6.53 -6.38
C LEU A 143 11.57 -5.83 -6.63
N TRP A 144 11.55 -4.74 -7.41
CA TRP A 144 10.30 -4.09 -7.81
C TRP A 144 9.38 -5.06 -8.55
N ASP A 145 9.89 -5.79 -9.54
CA ASP A 145 9.12 -6.74 -10.33
C ASP A 145 8.59 -7.88 -9.45
N LEU A 146 9.39 -8.43 -8.54
CA LEU A 146 8.95 -9.44 -7.58
C LEU A 146 7.74 -8.96 -6.76
N TRP A 147 7.85 -7.79 -6.13
CA TRP A 147 6.79 -7.28 -5.27
C TRP A 147 5.55 -6.85 -6.07
N TYR A 148 5.74 -6.24 -7.24
CA TYR A 148 4.61 -5.89 -8.10
C TYR A 148 3.88 -7.12 -8.65
N CYS A 149 4.59 -8.22 -8.93
CA CYS A 149 3.97 -9.49 -9.28
C CYS A 149 3.07 -9.98 -8.13
N ILE A 150 3.61 -10.13 -6.92
CA ILE A 150 2.85 -10.60 -5.73
C ILE A 150 1.66 -9.68 -5.42
N LEU A 151 1.86 -8.36 -5.44
CA LEU A 151 0.81 -7.38 -5.11
C LEU A 151 -0.29 -7.34 -6.17
N HIS A 152 0.06 -7.49 -7.46
CA HIS A 152 -0.92 -7.57 -8.54
C HIS A 152 -1.74 -8.86 -8.46
N GLU A 153 -1.10 -9.97 -8.14
CA GLU A 153 -1.76 -11.27 -7.95
C GLU A 153 -2.72 -11.26 -6.76
N ALA A 154 -2.34 -10.58 -5.67
CA ALA A 154 -3.24 -10.35 -4.55
C ALA A 154 -4.54 -9.61 -4.93
N LYS A 155 -4.53 -8.77 -5.99
CA LYS A 155 -5.76 -8.12 -6.50
C LYS A 155 -6.71 -9.11 -7.15
N LYS A 156 -6.20 -10.21 -7.71
CA LYS A 156 -6.97 -11.22 -8.46
C LYS A 156 -7.66 -12.24 -7.55
N VAL A 157 -7.10 -12.50 -6.38
CA VAL A 157 -7.65 -13.43 -5.39
C VAL A 157 -8.77 -12.75 -4.59
N PRO A 158 -10.03 -13.23 -4.62
CA PRO A 158 -11.09 -12.67 -3.78
C PRO A 158 -10.74 -12.75 -2.29
N PHE A 159 -11.00 -11.70 -1.51
CA PHE A 159 -10.72 -11.67 -0.06
C PHE A 159 -11.43 -12.76 0.75
N THR A 160 -12.46 -13.39 0.18
CA THR A 160 -13.16 -14.54 0.77
C THR A 160 -12.40 -15.86 0.60
N ASP A 161 -11.45 -15.92 -0.34
CA ASP A 161 -10.57 -17.09 -0.54
C ASP A 161 -9.34 -16.98 0.37
N GLU A 162 -9.55 -17.31 1.64
CA GLU A 162 -8.49 -17.25 2.65
C GLU A 162 -7.32 -18.21 2.35
N ALA A 163 -7.58 -19.30 1.63
CA ALA A 163 -6.57 -20.31 1.31
C ALA A 163 -5.58 -19.78 0.28
N GLN A 164 -6.08 -19.17 -0.80
CA GLN A 164 -5.23 -18.55 -1.83
C GLN A 164 -4.47 -17.34 -1.29
N HIS A 165 -5.11 -16.49 -0.47
CA HIS A 165 -4.38 -15.45 0.25
C HIS A 165 -3.34 -16.01 1.24
N GLY A 166 -3.63 -17.15 1.87
CA GLY A 166 -2.67 -17.89 2.70
C GLY A 166 -1.42 -18.27 1.93
N ARG A 167 -1.56 -18.83 0.73
CA ARG A 167 -0.43 -19.15 -0.16
C ARG A 167 0.44 -17.92 -0.44
N LEU A 168 -0.18 -16.80 -0.81
CA LEU A 168 0.55 -15.56 -1.05
C LEU A 168 1.33 -15.08 0.19
N VAL A 169 0.75 -15.21 1.39
CA VAL A 169 1.44 -14.87 2.65
C VAL A 169 2.60 -15.81 2.90
N ASP A 170 2.40 -17.12 2.73
CA ASP A 170 3.43 -18.13 2.90
C ASP A 170 4.61 -17.91 1.95
N LEU A 171 4.35 -17.46 0.72
CA LEU A 171 5.39 -17.11 -0.24
C LEU A 171 6.21 -15.90 0.22
N VAL A 172 5.57 -14.81 0.67
CA VAL A 172 6.31 -13.65 1.21
C VAL A 172 7.09 -14.03 2.46
N GLN A 173 6.53 -14.89 3.31
CA GLN A 173 7.23 -15.43 4.48
C GLN A 173 8.43 -16.29 4.05
N GLY A 174 8.28 -17.11 3.01
CA GLY A 174 9.38 -17.88 2.42
C GLY A 174 10.53 -16.99 1.95
N PHE A 175 10.23 -15.89 1.25
CA PHE A 175 11.25 -14.89 0.92
C PHE A 175 11.87 -14.28 2.17
N LYS A 176 11.08 -13.96 3.20
CA LYS A 176 11.62 -13.40 4.45
C LYS A 176 12.61 -14.33 5.16
N ASP A 177 12.33 -15.63 5.11
CA ASP A 177 13.13 -16.67 5.74
C ASP A 177 14.32 -17.12 4.88
N HIS A 178 14.37 -16.70 3.60
CA HIS A 178 15.48 -16.97 2.69
C HIS A 178 16.77 -16.28 3.17
N PRO A 179 17.94 -16.96 3.17
CA PRO A 179 19.19 -16.35 3.60
C PRO A 179 19.55 -15.14 2.74
N ASN A 180 19.95 -14.04 3.39
CA ASN A 180 20.46 -12.87 2.67
C ASN A 180 21.71 -13.24 1.84
N PRO A 181 21.80 -12.79 0.58
CA PRO A 181 22.97 -13.01 -0.24
C PRO A 181 24.20 -12.30 0.35
N PRO A 182 25.42 -12.80 0.10
CA PRO A 182 26.62 -12.15 0.59
C PRO A 182 26.76 -10.74 -0.01
N PRO A 183 27.29 -9.77 0.76
CA PRO A 183 27.55 -8.43 0.26
C PRO A 183 28.58 -8.46 -0.88
N PRO A 184 28.52 -7.50 -1.83
CA PRO A 184 29.57 -7.31 -2.81
C PRO A 184 30.97 -7.19 -2.23
N VAL A 185 31.94 -7.75 -2.94
CA VAL A 185 33.35 -7.66 -2.59
C VAL A 185 34.10 -6.94 -3.72
N PRO A 186 34.74 -5.78 -3.45
CA PRO A 186 34.76 -5.05 -2.16
C PRO A 186 33.48 -4.27 -1.88
N MET A 187 33.00 -4.24 -0.64
CA MET A 187 31.92 -3.32 -0.24
C MET A 187 32.52 -1.91 -0.02
N THR A 188 32.41 -1.03 -1.02
CA THR A 188 32.93 0.34 -0.94
C THR A 188 32.03 1.24 -0.07
N ILE A 189 32.58 2.32 0.50
CA ILE A 189 31.78 3.28 1.29
C ILE A 189 30.63 3.89 0.47
N PRO A 190 30.84 4.35 -0.79
CA PRO A 190 29.74 4.82 -1.62
C PRO A 190 28.66 3.77 -1.87
N LEU A 191 29.04 2.52 -2.16
CA LEU A 191 28.09 1.44 -2.40
C LEU A 191 27.25 1.16 -1.14
N LYS A 192 27.90 1.11 0.02
CA LYS A 192 27.22 0.89 1.31
C LYS A 192 26.24 2.00 1.68
N ARG A 193 26.31 3.17 1.04
CA ARG A 193 25.35 4.29 1.22
C ARG A 193 24.20 4.24 0.22
N SER A 194 24.26 3.36 -0.78
CA SER A 194 23.13 3.12 -1.68
C SER A 194 22.02 2.40 -0.92
N TRP A 195 20.79 2.86 -1.11
CA TRP A 195 19.63 2.43 -0.34
C TRP A 195 19.33 0.92 -0.42
N ILE A 196 19.80 0.23 -1.46
CA ILE A 196 19.68 -1.23 -1.61
C ILE A 196 20.73 -1.98 -0.76
N TRP A 197 21.96 -1.46 -0.66
CA TRP A 197 23.06 -2.12 0.07
C TRP A 197 23.26 -1.59 1.50
N GLU A 198 22.57 -0.51 1.88
CA GLU A 198 22.70 0.14 3.19
C GLU A 198 22.43 -0.81 4.36
N SER A 199 21.45 -1.72 4.24
CA SER A 199 21.02 -2.60 5.33
C SER A 199 21.81 -3.92 5.46
N ASP A 200 22.59 -4.32 4.45
CA ASP A 200 23.13 -5.69 4.28
C ASP A 200 22.07 -6.81 4.25
N THR A 201 20.79 -6.44 4.11
CA THR A 201 19.64 -7.35 4.24
C THR A 201 18.61 -7.05 3.15
N ILE A 202 18.37 -8.01 2.27
CA ILE A 202 17.32 -7.94 1.25
C ILE A 202 16.08 -8.67 1.73
N TRP A 203 16.26 -9.91 2.16
CA TRP A 203 15.20 -10.87 2.37
C TRP A 203 14.55 -10.73 3.74
N SER A 204 15.37 -10.75 4.80
CA SER A 204 14.88 -10.63 6.18
C SER A 204 14.10 -9.35 6.44
N ASP A 205 14.46 -8.27 5.75
CA ASP A 205 13.82 -6.95 5.86
C ASP A 205 12.78 -6.70 4.76
N LEU A 206 12.61 -7.64 3.83
CA LEU A 206 11.75 -7.51 2.65
C LEU A 206 12.01 -6.18 1.94
N ALA A 207 13.27 -5.94 1.59
CA ALA A 207 13.72 -4.72 0.94
C ALA A 207 12.83 -4.40 -0.26
N VAL A 208 12.53 -3.10 -0.44
CA VAL A 208 11.62 -2.57 -1.47
C VAL A 208 10.12 -2.88 -1.23
N LEU A 209 9.71 -3.93 -0.52
CA LEU A 209 8.28 -4.26 -0.34
C LEU A 209 7.47 -3.09 0.23
N GLY A 210 7.98 -2.42 1.27
CA GLY A 210 7.27 -1.30 1.92
C GLY A 210 7.03 -0.10 0.99
N ILE A 211 7.96 0.17 0.07
CA ILE A 211 7.81 1.22 -0.93
C ILE A 211 6.96 0.73 -2.11
N SER A 212 7.05 -0.53 -2.52
CA SER A 212 6.12 -1.16 -3.48
C SER A 212 4.68 -1.10 -3.03
N VAL A 213 4.42 -1.43 -1.77
CA VAL A 213 3.10 -1.25 -1.15
C VAL A 213 2.66 0.21 -1.18
N SER A 214 3.58 1.16 -1.08
CA SER A 214 3.22 2.58 -1.16
C SER A 214 2.91 3.05 -2.58
N GLU A 215 3.62 2.52 -3.58
CA GLU A 215 3.39 2.82 -5.00
C GLU A 215 2.09 2.20 -5.51
N VAL A 216 1.77 0.95 -5.17
CA VAL A 216 0.50 0.32 -5.61
C VAL A 216 -0.75 1.01 -5.05
N PHE A 217 -0.64 1.88 -4.03
CA PHE A 217 -1.76 2.73 -3.62
C PHE A 217 -2.12 3.77 -4.68
N ASN A 218 -1.21 4.08 -5.61
CA ASN A 218 -1.55 4.84 -6.80
C ASN A 218 -2.51 4.06 -7.70
N ASP A 219 -2.65 2.75 -7.57
CA ASP A 219 -3.64 1.93 -8.29
C ASP A 219 -5.00 1.87 -7.56
N ALA A 220 -5.16 2.50 -6.40
CA ALA A 220 -6.41 2.45 -5.64
C ALA A 220 -7.51 3.33 -6.27
N CYS A 221 -8.76 3.02 -5.92
CA CYS A 221 -9.94 3.81 -6.32
C CYS A 221 -9.78 5.28 -5.91
N GLY A 222 -10.04 6.20 -6.85
CA GLY A 222 -9.89 7.64 -6.64
C GLY A 222 -8.46 8.18 -6.80
N CYS A 223 -7.49 7.32 -7.13
CA CYS A 223 -6.16 7.70 -7.57
C CYS A 223 -5.89 7.27 -9.01
N GLY A 224 -5.48 6.03 -9.26
CA GLY A 224 -5.16 5.50 -10.59
C GLY A 224 -6.19 4.50 -11.11
N ALA A 225 -6.83 3.73 -10.22
CA ALA A 225 -8.06 3.03 -10.58
C ALA A 225 -9.27 3.97 -10.61
N GLY A 226 -10.22 3.62 -11.46
CA GLY A 226 -11.58 4.16 -11.41
C GLY A 226 -12.39 3.55 -10.28
N TRP A 227 -13.70 3.59 -10.47
CA TRP A 227 -14.69 3.11 -9.51
C TRP A 227 -15.57 1.99 -10.08
N LEU A 228 -15.13 1.29 -11.13
CA LEU A 228 -15.88 0.14 -11.62
C LEU A 228 -15.81 -1.01 -10.61
N TRP A 229 -16.82 -1.88 -10.61
CA TRP A 229 -16.92 -2.96 -9.62
C TRP A 229 -15.68 -3.86 -9.54
N PRO A 230 -14.98 -4.24 -10.64
CA PRO A 230 -13.79 -5.07 -10.51
C PRO A 230 -12.61 -4.30 -9.94
N GLU A 231 -12.53 -2.99 -10.21
CA GLU A 231 -11.49 -2.11 -9.65
C GLU A 231 -11.64 -1.99 -8.13
N GLN A 232 -12.88 -1.86 -7.64
CA GLN A 232 -13.18 -1.84 -6.20
C GLN A 232 -12.81 -3.18 -5.54
N ARG A 233 -13.22 -4.30 -6.14
CA ARG A 233 -12.91 -5.64 -5.62
C ARG A 233 -11.41 -5.92 -5.61
N ALA A 234 -10.69 -5.56 -6.67
CA ALA A 234 -9.23 -5.68 -6.73
C ALA A 234 -8.55 -4.94 -5.59
N ASN A 235 -9.01 -3.72 -5.32
CA ASN A 235 -8.49 -2.93 -4.22
C ASN A 235 -8.79 -3.59 -2.87
N GLU A 236 -10.03 -4.02 -2.61
CA GLU A 236 -10.39 -4.73 -1.37
C GLU A 236 -9.59 -6.01 -1.12
N ASN A 237 -9.34 -6.80 -2.17
CA ASN A 237 -8.50 -7.99 -2.12
C ASN A 237 -7.07 -7.65 -1.70
N LEU A 238 -6.50 -6.59 -2.28
CA LEU A 238 -5.18 -6.08 -1.89
C LEU A 238 -5.16 -5.61 -0.42
N PHE A 239 -6.19 -4.88 0.02
CA PHE A 239 -6.32 -4.44 1.43
C PHE A 239 -6.39 -5.65 2.38
N TYR A 240 -7.13 -6.71 2.02
CA TYR A 240 -7.19 -7.96 2.79
C TYR A 240 -5.81 -8.65 2.87
N PHE A 241 -5.13 -8.80 1.74
CA PHE A 241 -3.79 -9.41 1.69
C PHE A 241 -2.78 -8.67 2.58
N MET A 242 -2.74 -7.34 2.51
CA MET A 242 -1.85 -6.53 3.36
C MET A 242 -2.18 -6.66 4.85
N ALA A 243 -3.47 -6.80 5.20
CA ALA A 243 -3.88 -7.07 6.56
C ALA A 243 -3.38 -8.45 7.02
N ARG A 244 -3.48 -9.48 6.17
CA ARG A 244 -2.95 -10.83 6.45
C ARG A 244 -1.43 -10.84 6.65
N LEU A 245 -0.68 -10.11 5.82
CA LEU A 245 0.78 -9.93 6.01
C LEU A 245 1.13 -9.27 7.35
N THR A 246 0.28 -8.35 7.82
CA THR A 246 0.46 -7.69 9.12
C THR A 246 0.12 -8.63 10.27
N ALA A 247 -1.01 -9.33 10.20
CA ALA A 247 -1.48 -10.24 11.24
C ALA A 247 -0.57 -11.46 11.44
N SER A 248 0.07 -11.94 10.37
CA SER A 248 1.06 -13.03 10.41
C SER A 248 2.42 -12.61 10.98
N GLY A 249 2.68 -11.31 11.09
CA GLY A 249 4.02 -10.80 11.45
C GLY A 249 5.04 -10.84 10.30
N THR A 250 4.62 -11.27 9.10
CA THR A 250 5.49 -11.30 7.91
C THR A 250 5.93 -9.90 7.50
N ALA A 251 5.02 -8.92 7.44
CA ALA A 251 5.38 -7.53 7.13
C ALA A 251 4.59 -6.53 7.99
N ASN A 252 5.28 -5.54 8.57
CA ASN A 252 4.62 -4.53 9.41
C ASN A 252 4.00 -3.40 8.58
N LEU A 253 2.74 -3.57 8.16
CA LEU A 253 1.99 -2.59 7.37
C LEU A 253 0.92 -1.86 8.19
N CYS A 254 1.05 -1.84 9.53
CA CYS A 254 0.04 -1.23 10.42
C CYS A 254 -0.29 0.23 10.10
N SER A 255 0.66 1.00 9.56
CA SER A 255 0.43 2.39 9.15
C SER A 255 -0.57 2.51 8.01
N LYS A 256 -0.60 1.54 7.09
CA LYS A 256 -1.58 1.46 6.00
C LYS A 256 -2.97 1.11 6.55
N GLY A 257 -3.06 0.16 7.47
CA GLY A 257 -4.29 -0.15 8.19
C GLY A 257 -4.86 1.06 8.94
N LEU A 258 -4.02 1.82 9.66
CA LEU A 258 -4.45 3.05 10.34
C LEU A 258 -4.96 4.13 9.39
N CYS A 259 -4.36 4.26 8.20
CA CYS A 259 -4.83 5.17 7.16
C CYS A 259 -6.19 4.72 6.61
N CYS A 260 -6.38 3.42 6.37
CA CYS A 260 -7.62 2.83 5.86
C CYS A 260 -8.77 2.99 6.85
N VAL A 261 -8.58 2.60 8.11
CA VAL A 261 -9.58 2.79 9.17
C VAL A 261 -9.92 4.26 9.38
N GLY A 262 -8.94 5.16 9.18
CA GLY A 262 -9.16 6.60 9.20
C GLY A 262 -10.07 7.13 8.08
N MET A 263 -10.44 6.33 7.07
CA MET A 263 -11.44 6.73 6.07
C MET A 263 -12.83 6.90 6.70
N LEU A 264 -13.17 6.11 7.73
CA LEU A 264 -14.44 6.25 8.47
C LEU A 264 -14.59 7.58 9.21
N GLU A 265 -13.49 8.30 9.42
CA GLU A 265 -13.46 9.61 10.04
C GLU A 265 -13.72 10.75 9.04
N ARG A 266 -13.74 10.46 7.75
CA ARG A 266 -13.83 11.45 6.68
C ARG A 266 -15.19 11.44 6.02
N THR A 267 -15.53 12.52 5.35
CA THR A 267 -16.65 12.50 4.40
C THR A 267 -16.26 11.66 3.19
N PRO A 268 -17.07 10.65 2.78
CA PRO A 268 -16.74 9.81 1.63
C PRO A 268 -16.48 10.65 0.39
N SER A 269 -15.38 10.36 -0.29
CA SER A 269 -14.94 11.14 -1.45
C SER A 269 -14.37 10.23 -2.53
N ALA A 270 -14.86 10.39 -3.76
CA ALA A 270 -14.38 9.66 -4.92
C ALA A 270 -12.91 9.98 -5.32
N GLY A 271 -12.24 10.85 -4.56
CA GLY A 271 -10.92 11.36 -4.88
C GLY A 271 -10.95 12.53 -5.89
N PRO A 272 -9.77 13.15 -6.12
CA PRO A 272 -9.62 14.25 -7.06
C PRO A 272 -9.52 13.77 -8.52
N ARG A 273 -9.19 12.49 -8.74
CA ARG A 273 -8.96 11.89 -10.05
C ARG A 273 -10.19 11.09 -10.50
N HIS A 274 -10.40 11.07 -11.81
CA HIS A 274 -11.41 10.30 -12.55
C HIS A 274 -12.78 10.96 -12.73
N PHE A 275 -13.23 10.89 -13.98
CA PHE A 275 -14.57 11.17 -14.46
C PHE A 275 -15.06 9.96 -15.27
N PRO A 276 -16.31 9.48 -15.06
CA PRO A 276 -17.34 10.00 -14.16
C PRO A 276 -17.09 9.67 -12.68
N LYS A 277 -17.71 10.46 -11.79
CA LYS A 277 -17.67 10.18 -10.35
C LYS A 277 -18.73 9.13 -9.98
N PRO A 278 -18.41 8.17 -9.10
CA PRO A 278 -19.38 7.23 -8.56
C PRO A 278 -20.38 7.95 -7.63
N PRO A 279 -21.55 7.35 -7.38
CA PRO A 279 -22.41 7.70 -6.25
C PRO A 279 -21.66 7.63 -4.91
N ILE A 280 -22.01 8.53 -3.98
CA ILE A 280 -21.37 8.59 -2.66
C ILE A 280 -21.59 7.32 -1.84
N VAL A 281 -22.74 6.66 -1.99
CA VAL A 281 -23.04 5.38 -1.32
C VAL A 281 -22.08 4.26 -1.75
N GLU A 282 -21.64 4.27 -3.01
CA GLU A 282 -20.66 3.31 -3.53
C GLU A 282 -19.27 3.55 -2.93
N VAL A 283 -18.87 4.82 -2.84
CA VAL A 283 -17.64 5.22 -2.15
C VAL A 283 -17.66 4.79 -0.68
N LEU A 284 -18.76 5.08 0.03
CA LEU A 284 -18.93 4.71 1.43
C LEU A 284 -18.87 3.18 1.61
N SER A 285 -19.57 2.43 0.74
CA SER A 285 -19.56 0.97 0.73
C SER A 285 -18.14 0.40 0.63
N HIS A 286 -17.34 0.91 -0.30
CA HIS A 286 -15.95 0.50 -0.50
C HIS A 286 -15.06 0.87 0.70
N GLU A 287 -15.14 2.10 1.21
CA GLU A 287 -14.37 2.56 2.37
C GLU A 287 -14.68 1.74 3.63
N VAL A 288 -15.96 1.46 3.90
CA VAL A 288 -16.40 0.60 5.01
C VAL A 288 -15.87 -0.82 4.85
N THR A 289 -15.91 -1.38 3.65
CA THR A 289 -15.39 -2.72 3.35
C THR A 289 -13.89 -2.80 3.64
N CYS A 290 -13.08 -1.91 3.05
CA CYS A 290 -11.63 -1.88 3.25
C CYS A 290 -11.25 -1.69 4.74
N ALA A 291 -11.92 -0.77 5.44
CA ALA A 291 -11.69 -0.54 6.86
C ALA A 291 -12.07 -1.76 7.72
N ALA A 292 -13.17 -2.45 7.38
CA ALA A 292 -13.62 -3.64 8.07
C ALA A 292 -12.62 -4.79 7.90
N LEU A 293 -12.10 -5.02 6.69
CA LEU A 293 -11.13 -6.08 6.42
C LEU A 293 -9.85 -5.91 7.28
N TRP A 294 -9.29 -4.69 7.35
CA TRP A 294 -8.15 -4.41 8.24
C TRP A 294 -8.47 -4.63 9.71
N THR A 295 -9.63 -4.16 10.15
CA THR A 295 -10.07 -4.29 11.55
C THR A 295 -10.24 -5.74 11.95
N ILE A 296 -10.88 -6.55 11.11
CA ILE A 296 -11.18 -7.96 11.39
C ILE A 296 -9.90 -8.80 11.38
N VAL A 297 -9.02 -8.59 10.39
CA VAL A 297 -7.85 -9.44 10.19
C VAL A 297 -6.66 -9.02 11.05
N ALA A 298 -6.37 -7.73 11.13
CA ALA A 298 -5.15 -7.18 11.75
C ALA A 298 -5.45 -6.09 12.79
N GLY A 299 -6.65 -6.08 13.36
CA GLY A 299 -7.07 -5.05 14.30
C GLY A 299 -6.15 -4.96 15.53
N LYS A 300 -5.66 -6.09 16.03
CA LYS A 300 -4.74 -6.12 17.18
C LYS A 300 -3.43 -5.39 16.87
N GLU A 301 -2.87 -5.59 15.69
CA GLU A 301 -1.61 -5.01 15.25
C GLU A 301 -1.77 -3.54 14.88
N VAL A 302 -2.87 -3.19 14.18
CA VAL A 302 -3.22 -1.81 13.81
C VAL A 302 -3.43 -0.94 15.04
N PHE A 303 -4.12 -1.46 16.06
CA PHE A 303 -4.46 -0.72 17.27
C PHE A 303 -3.53 -1.01 18.47
N GLY A 304 -2.59 -1.93 18.32
CA GLY A 304 -1.70 -2.40 19.40
C GLY A 304 -0.62 -1.40 19.81
N LYS A 305 -0.35 -0.38 18.98
CA LYS A 305 0.56 0.74 19.34
C LYS A 305 -0.05 1.72 20.34
N TYR A 306 -1.37 1.69 20.51
CA TYR A 306 -2.07 2.55 21.45
C TYR A 306 -2.04 1.95 22.86
N ALA A 307 -1.91 2.78 23.88
CA ALA A 307 -1.89 2.31 25.26
C ALA A 307 -3.15 1.49 25.59
N ALA A 308 -2.98 0.39 26.33
CA ALA A 308 -4.08 -0.44 26.84
C ALA A 308 -4.77 0.22 28.06
N THR A 309 -5.03 1.52 27.98
CA THR A 309 -5.63 2.32 29.05
C THR A 309 -7.04 2.71 28.66
N ARG A 310 -8.02 2.23 29.44
CA ARG A 310 -9.40 2.72 29.39
C ARG A 310 -9.50 4.02 30.17
N ASP A 311 -10.01 5.07 29.54
CA ASP A 311 -10.51 6.27 30.22
C ASP A 311 -12.00 6.40 29.88
N GLU A 312 -12.89 6.23 30.87
CA GLU A 312 -14.35 6.38 30.66
C GLU A 312 -14.73 7.76 30.12
N ARG A 313 -13.92 8.78 30.41
CA ARG A 313 -14.13 10.13 29.87
C ARG A 313 -13.96 10.14 28.35
N ASP A 314 -13.10 9.27 27.80
CA ASP A 314 -12.87 9.19 26.36
C ASP A 314 -14.07 8.54 25.64
N ILE A 315 -14.70 7.54 26.27
CA ILE A 315 -15.93 6.90 25.76
C ILE A 315 -17.10 7.91 25.74
N GLN A 316 -17.29 8.68 26.81
CA GLN A 316 -18.34 9.70 26.89
C GLN A 316 -18.15 10.84 25.89
N VAL A 317 -16.91 11.11 25.47
CA VAL A 317 -16.65 12.11 24.43
C VAL A 317 -17.19 11.63 23.09
N VAL A 318 -17.10 10.32 22.79
CA VAL A 318 -17.59 9.76 21.52
C VAL A 318 -19.07 10.05 21.30
N ASP A 319 -19.91 10.01 22.34
CA ASP A 319 -21.33 10.37 22.26
C ASP A 319 -21.57 11.75 21.63
N ARG A 320 -20.68 12.70 21.91
CA ARG A 320 -20.79 14.09 21.45
C ARG A 320 -20.20 14.31 20.06
N ILE A 321 -19.33 13.41 19.60
CA ILE A 321 -18.56 13.59 18.37
C ILE A 321 -18.86 12.56 17.30
N ILE A 322 -19.68 11.53 17.58
CA ILE A 322 -19.93 10.43 16.64
C ILE A 322 -20.44 10.91 15.28
N ARG A 323 -21.19 12.02 15.23
CA ARG A 323 -21.69 12.59 13.97
C ARG A 323 -20.66 13.43 13.21
N LEU A 324 -19.57 13.83 13.86
CA LEU A 324 -18.54 14.68 13.26
C LEU A 324 -17.70 13.89 12.24
N ARG A 325 -17.13 14.61 11.27
CA ARG A 325 -16.21 14.10 10.25
C ARG A 325 -15.10 15.12 9.96
N ASP A 326 -14.07 14.68 9.26
CA ASP A 326 -12.99 15.53 8.73
C ASP A 326 -12.35 16.42 9.81
N ASP A 327 -12.18 17.70 9.51
CA ASP A 327 -11.60 18.71 10.40
C ASP A 327 -12.51 19.07 11.59
N GLU A 328 -13.70 18.48 11.72
CA GLU A 328 -14.52 18.68 12.92
C GLU A 328 -14.12 17.77 14.07
N LEU A 329 -13.45 16.65 13.77
CA LEU A 329 -12.98 15.72 14.78
C LEU A 329 -11.86 16.34 15.63
N PRO A 330 -11.90 16.19 16.97
CA PRO A 330 -10.92 16.81 17.87
C PRO A 330 -9.47 16.45 17.56
N TRP A 331 -9.19 15.20 17.18
CA TRP A 331 -7.85 14.75 16.83
C TRP A 331 -7.34 15.29 15.50
N ASN A 332 -8.22 15.61 14.54
CA ASN A 332 -7.84 16.22 13.26
C ASN A 332 -7.53 17.72 13.44
N ARG A 333 -8.32 18.45 14.24
CA ARG A 333 -8.02 19.84 14.64
C ARG A 333 -6.72 19.95 15.43
N SER A 334 -6.45 18.98 16.29
CA SER A 334 -5.32 19.02 17.23
C SER A 334 -3.95 18.72 16.62
N ARG A 335 -3.88 18.13 15.40
CA ARG A 335 -2.61 17.85 14.70
C ARG A 335 -1.70 19.08 14.55
N ARG A 336 -2.27 20.29 14.54
CA ARG A 336 -1.51 21.56 14.50
C ARG A 336 -1.10 22.13 15.86
N LYS A 337 -1.68 21.70 17.00
CA LYS A 337 -1.51 22.39 18.30
C LYS A 337 -1.17 21.49 19.50
N TYR A 338 -1.48 20.19 19.48
CA TYR A 338 -1.34 19.30 20.65
C TYR A 338 -0.72 17.93 20.31
N LYS A 339 0.46 17.94 19.67
CA LYS A 339 1.22 16.79 19.14
C LYS A 339 1.57 15.63 20.12
N LYS A 340 1.05 15.58 21.35
CA LYS A 340 1.52 14.63 22.38
C LYS A 340 0.45 14.10 23.37
N GLN A 341 -0.85 14.27 23.13
CA GLN A 341 -1.85 13.77 24.09
C GLN A 341 -2.47 12.45 23.63
N ALA A 342 -2.10 11.37 24.34
CA ALA A 342 -2.68 10.01 24.28
C ALA A 342 -4.21 9.95 24.50
N ARG A 343 -4.84 11.08 24.84
CA ARG A 343 -6.26 11.22 25.20
C ARG A 343 -7.25 10.90 24.06
N TRP A 344 -6.79 10.82 22.82
CA TRP A 344 -7.68 10.50 21.70
C TRP A 344 -7.57 9.06 21.23
N GLU A 345 -6.65 8.26 21.75
CA GLU A 345 -6.40 6.91 21.22
C GLU A 345 -7.57 5.96 21.55
N THR A 346 -7.98 5.92 22.82
CA THR A 346 -9.15 5.16 23.27
C THR A 346 -10.44 5.71 22.68
N ALA A 347 -10.59 7.04 22.62
CA ALA A 347 -11.73 7.68 21.96
C ALA A 347 -11.82 7.33 20.47
N ARG A 348 -10.69 7.25 19.76
CA ARG A 348 -10.65 6.94 18.33
C ARG A 348 -10.99 5.47 18.07
N LYS A 349 -10.49 4.53 18.88
CA LYS A 349 -10.92 3.12 18.84
C LYS A 349 -12.43 3.00 19.03
N GLU A 350 -12.98 3.63 20.07
CA GLU A 350 -14.40 3.57 20.36
C GLU A 350 -15.24 4.29 19.28
N PHE A 351 -14.77 5.41 18.75
CA PHE A 351 -15.38 6.09 17.60
C PHE A 351 -15.47 5.16 16.39
N THR A 352 -14.37 4.52 16.00
CA THR A 352 -14.34 3.56 14.89
C THR A 352 -15.32 2.42 15.12
N ARG A 353 -15.33 1.81 16.32
CA ARG A 353 -16.28 0.73 16.66
C ARG A 353 -17.73 1.19 16.50
N ARG A 354 -18.07 2.37 17.01
CA ARG A 354 -19.43 2.90 16.92
C ARG A 354 -19.81 3.29 15.49
N ARG A 355 -18.87 3.81 14.70
CA ARG A 355 -19.08 4.04 13.27
C ARG A 355 -19.43 2.76 12.54
N PHE A 356 -18.67 1.69 12.75
CA PHE A 356 -19.04 0.39 12.20
C PHE A 356 -20.43 -0.08 12.64
N LYS A 357 -20.82 0.15 13.90
CA LYS A 357 -22.18 -0.15 14.40
C LYS A 357 -23.28 0.73 13.79
N GLU A 358 -22.98 1.98 13.42
CA GLU A 358 -23.90 2.85 12.67
C GLU A 358 -24.04 2.33 11.22
N GLU A 359 -22.92 2.07 10.55
CA GLU A 359 -22.92 1.60 9.16
C GLU A 359 -23.51 0.18 9.03
N SER A 360 -23.40 -0.67 10.05
CA SER A 360 -24.07 -1.98 10.06
C SER A 360 -25.61 -1.88 10.06
N LYS A 361 -26.17 -0.71 10.36
CA LYS A 361 -27.61 -0.42 10.33
C LYS A 361 -28.01 0.49 9.18
N ASN A 362 -27.06 0.94 8.35
CA ASN A 362 -27.30 1.86 7.26
C ASN A 362 -27.97 1.14 6.07
N GLU A 363 -29.28 1.35 5.89
CA GLU A 363 -30.09 0.68 4.86
C GLU A 363 -29.71 1.04 3.41
N GLU A 364 -28.91 2.09 3.21
CA GLU A 364 -28.35 2.42 1.90
C GLU A 364 -27.21 1.48 1.49
N LEU A 365 -26.60 0.79 2.46
CA LEU A 365 -25.52 -0.18 2.23
C LEU A 365 -26.05 -1.59 1.98
N SER A 366 -25.31 -2.36 1.19
CA SER A 366 -25.66 -3.76 0.91
C SER A 366 -25.63 -4.62 2.18
N PRO A 367 -26.40 -5.72 2.23
CA PRO A 367 -26.37 -6.65 3.36
C PRO A 367 -24.96 -7.16 3.70
N GLU A 368 -24.13 -7.42 2.69
CA GLU A 368 -22.76 -7.91 2.84
C GLU A 368 -21.88 -6.88 3.55
N VAL A 369 -21.96 -5.61 3.13
CA VAL A 369 -21.20 -4.51 3.74
C VAL A 369 -21.66 -4.27 5.18
N ARG A 370 -22.97 -4.31 5.44
CA ARG A 370 -23.52 -4.20 6.80
C ARG A 370 -23.05 -5.33 7.70
N SER A 371 -22.98 -6.55 7.17
CA SER A 371 -22.46 -7.72 7.89
C SER A 371 -20.98 -7.58 8.21
N LEU A 372 -20.15 -7.13 7.27
CA LEU A 372 -18.74 -6.83 7.52
C LEU A 372 -18.56 -5.73 8.57
N ALA A 373 -19.36 -4.66 8.51
CA ALA A 373 -19.33 -3.60 9.51
C ALA A 373 -19.70 -4.13 10.90
N ALA A 374 -20.74 -4.97 11.03
CA ALA A 374 -21.11 -5.60 12.29
C ALA A 374 -19.95 -6.42 12.88
N ARG A 375 -19.35 -7.30 12.06
CA ARG A 375 -18.18 -8.12 12.45
C ARG A 375 -16.98 -7.27 12.85
N ALA A 376 -16.73 -6.17 12.16
CA ALA A 376 -15.65 -5.25 12.52
C ALA A 376 -15.93 -4.56 13.86
N ALA A 377 -17.17 -4.14 14.14
CA ALA A 377 -17.54 -3.59 15.43
C ALA A 377 -17.34 -4.60 16.57
N GLU A 378 -17.67 -5.87 16.35
CA GLU A 378 -17.43 -6.97 17.30
C GLU A 378 -15.93 -7.21 17.52
N ALA A 379 -15.15 -7.27 16.44
CA ALA A 379 -13.69 -7.47 16.51
C ALA A 379 -12.97 -6.36 17.29
N MET A 380 -13.54 -5.15 17.35
CA MET A 380 -12.99 -4.04 18.12
C MET A 380 -13.30 -4.10 19.62
N VAL A 381 -14.30 -4.86 20.06
CA VAL A 381 -14.66 -4.97 21.49
C VAL A 381 -13.43 -5.32 22.37
N PRO A 382 -12.68 -6.40 22.12
CA PRO A 382 -11.50 -6.73 22.94
C PRO A 382 -10.34 -5.73 22.81
N LEU A 383 -10.36 -4.83 21.82
CA LEU A 383 -9.34 -3.79 21.64
C LEU A 383 -9.58 -2.54 22.49
N ILE A 384 -10.80 -2.41 23.02
CA ILE A 384 -11.29 -1.28 23.81
C ILE A 384 -11.53 -1.69 25.27
N TRP A 385 -12.09 -2.89 25.47
CA TRP A 385 -12.49 -3.41 26.78
C TRP A 385 -11.49 -4.47 27.25
N LEU A 386 -11.07 -4.40 28.51
CA LEU A 386 -10.23 -5.44 29.12
C LEU A 386 -11.05 -6.72 29.33
N SER A 387 -10.42 -7.89 29.17
CA SER A 387 -11.05 -9.19 29.39
C SER A 387 -11.67 -9.30 30.79
N GLY A 388 -12.99 -9.50 30.85
CA GLY A 388 -13.79 -9.57 32.08
C GLY A 388 -14.77 -8.41 32.30
N GLU A 389 -14.78 -7.39 31.44
CA GLU A 389 -15.64 -6.19 31.59
C GLU A 389 -16.71 -6.03 30.48
N GLY A 390 -16.80 -6.98 29.54
CA GLY A 390 -17.76 -6.93 28.42
C GLY A 390 -19.13 -7.48 28.80
N GLU A 391 -20.16 -6.65 28.62
CA GLU A 391 -21.61 -6.94 28.71
C GLU A 391 -22.14 -7.25 30.12
N LYS A 392 -22.44 -6.18 30.87
CA LYS A 392 -23.69 -6.17 31.64
C LYS A 392 -24.78 -5.72 30.70
N ASP A 393 -25.55 -6.68 30.22
CA ASP A 393 -26.81 -6.46 29.53
C ASP A 393 -27.74 -5.59 30.39
N GLU A 394 -28.21 -4.48 29.82
CA GLU A 394 -29.50 -3.85 30.14
C GLU A 394 -30.28 -3.60 28.86
#